data_AF-A0A3N5X1N9-F1
#
_entry.id   AF-A0A3N5X1N9-F1
#
_cell.length_a   1.000
_cell.length_b   1.000
_cell.length_c   1.000
_cell.angle_alpha   90.00
_cell.angle_beta   90.00
_cell.angle_gamma   90.00
#
_symmetry.space_group_name_H-M   'P 1'
#
loop_
_entity.id
_entity.type
_entity.pdbx_description
1 polymer ?
#
loop_
_entity_poly.entity_id
_entity_poly.type
_entity_poly.pdbx_seq_one_letter_code
_entity_poly.pdbx_strand_id
1 'polypeptide(L)'
;YRHFWVNNLKAILRGIITHTSWDQVRYVLFPVGTLSVLPAREMIEAGNLNSAVDLLRGTTYYETVAHAMKRYSTEQNIFTLEVAIDLDYWRRLWKFTKDLPRQDRVPAQKVLGALVDTNNLMWAIRYRVFHNLTEEELINYTLPFGLKVKDDDIRAIAAGADYLQVAGKIFPEIASLDLYSEEPENKLLELERHLLRRVISQCRATFVGNTFHVGTLLAYLLLCEMEIQDLTLLFEAKGQQLSINTFRRFLVMDRPESS
;
A
#
# COMPACT_ATOMS: atom_id res chain seq x y z
N TYR A 1 -5.47 6.66 -11.02
CA TYR A 1 -4.27 7.11 -11.78
C TYR A 1 -3.08 7.47 -10.91
N ARG A 2 -3.18 8.40 -9.95
CA ARG A 2 -2.00 8.82 -9.12
C ARG A 2 -1.32 7.68 -8.36
N HIS A 3 -2.07 6.66 -7.94
CA HIS A 3 -1.52 5.43 -7.34
C HIS A 3 -0.51 4.73 -8.28
N PHE A 4 -0.88 4.55 -9.56
CA PHE A 4 0.00 3.95 -10.56
C PHE A 4 1.24 4.81 -10.84
N TRP A 5 1.12 6.15 -10.82
CA TRP A 5 2.28 7.04 -10.95
C TRP A 5 3.25 6.89 -9.79
N VAL A 6 2.74 6.77 -8.57
CA VAL A 6 3.58 6.51 -7.37
C VAL A 6 4.33 5.20 -7.52
N ASN A 7 3.65 4.12 -7.91
CA ASN A 7 4.29 2.82 -8.11
C ASN A 7 5.31 2.84 -9.25
N ASN A 8 4.98 3.49 -10.38
CA ASN A 8 5.92 3.67 -11.49
C ASN A 8 7.14 4.49 -11.07
N LEU A 9 6.96 5.58 -10.30
CA LEU A 9 8.06 6.39 -9.80
C LEU A 9 9.00 5.55 -8.92
N LYS A 10 8.46 4.77 -7.98
CA LYS A 10 9.26 3.85 -7.15
C LYS A 10 10.02 2.84 -8.02
N ALA A 11 9.36 2.24 -9.02
CA ALA A 11 9.99 1.30 -9.95
C ALA A 11 11.13 1.94 -10.77
N ILE A 12 10.94 3.19 -11.22
CA ILE A 12 11.98 3.96 -11.92
C ILE A 12 13.18 4.20 -11.00
N LEU A 13 12.96 4.67 -9.77
CA LEU A 13 14.04 4.91 -8.81
C LEU A 13 14.81 3.62 -8.49
N ARG A 14 14.11 2.49 -8.31
CA ARG A 14 14.75 1.17 -8.17
C ARG A 14 15.61 0.84 -9.39
N GLY A 15 15.06 0.99 -10.59
CA GLY A 15 15.76 0.74 -11.85
C GLY A 15 17.06 1.53 -12.01
N ILE A 16 17.09 2.79 -11.53
CA ILE A 16 18.31 3.61 -11.53
C ILE A 16 19.38 3.00 -10.61
N ILE A 17 19.01 2.61 -9.40
CA ILE A 17 19.96 2.02 -8.42
C ILE A 17 20.48 0.67 -8.91
N THR A 18 19.61 -0.14 -9.52
CA THR A 18 19.99 -1.45 -10.06
C THR A 18 20.63 -1.36 -11.45
N HIS A 19 20.92 -0.15 -11.94
CA HIS A 19 21.50 0.12 -13.27
C HIS A 19 20.78 -0.61 -14.41
N THR A 20 19.46 -0.70 -14.31
CA THR A 20 18.58 -1.40 -15.24
C THR A 20 18.27 -0.51 -16.45
N SER A 21 18.30 -1.08 -17.66
CA SER A 21 18.03 -0.31 -18.87
C SER A 21 16.56 0.08 -19.00
N TRP A 22 16.27 1.14 -19.74
CA TRP A 22 14.89 1.55 -20.06
C TRP A 22 14.08 0.41 -20.67
N ASP A 23 14.70 -0.39 -21.53
CA ASP A 23 14.03 -1.51 -22.21
C ASP A 23 13.57 -2.61 -21.26
N GLN A 24 14.21 -2.76 -20.09
CA GLN A 24 13.75 -3.66 -19.05
C GLN A 24 12.73 -2.99 -18.14
N VAL A 25 13.01 -1.76 -17.68
CA VAL A 25 12.13 -1.04 -16.74
C VAL A 25 10.75 -0.80 -17.35
N ARG A 26 10.65 -0.44 -18.63
CA ARG A 26 9.35 -0.12 -19.27
C ARG A 26 8.30 -1.23 -19.18
N TYR A 27 8.73 -2.50 -19.10
CA TYR A 27 7.81 -3.65 -19.04
C TYR A 27 7.23 -3.88 -17.64
N VAL A 28 7.86 -3.35 -16.59
CA VAL A 28 7.34 -3.42 -15.22
C VAL A 28 6.52 -2.19 -14.83
N LEU A 29 6.53 -1.15 -15.65
CA LEU A 29 5.71 0.05 -15.42
C LEU A 29 4.26 -0.19 -15.84
N PHE A 30 3.33 0.29 -15.04
CA PHE A 30 1.93 0.34 -15.45
C PHE A 30 1.78 1.27 -16.66
N PRO A 31 1.13 0.84 -17.76
CA PRO A 31 1.08 1.60 -19.00
C PRO A 31 0.06 2.75 -18.92
N VAL A 32 0.47 3.88 -18.33
CA VAL A 32 -0.39 5.06 -18.19
C VAL A 32 -0.55 5.85 -19.50
N GLY A 33 0.30 5.57 -20.49
CA GLY A 33 0.32 6.27 -21.77
C GLY A 33 0.64 7.77 -21.62
N THR A 34 0.02 8.59 -22.47
CA THR A 34 0.22 10.05 -22.55
C THR A 34 -0.24 10.83 -21.31
N LEU A 35 -0.94 10.17 -20.38
CA LEU A 35 -1.37 10.77 -19.12
C LEU A 35 -0.24 10.80 -18.09
N SER A 36 0.87 10.10 -18.30
CA SER A 36 1.99 10.11 -17.36
C SER A 36 2.62 11.50 -17.27
N VAL A 37 2.79 11.99 -16.04
CA VAL A 37 3.56 13.21 -15.73
C VAL A 37 5.04 12.93 -15.45
N LEU A 38 5.44 11.66 -15.47
CA LEU A 38 6.80 11.24 -15.16
C LEU A 38 7.63 11.14 -16.45
N PRO A 39 8.79 11.82 -16.55
CA PRO A 39 9.74 11.66 -17.66
C PRO A 39 10.56 10.37 -17.47
N ALA A 40 9.86 9.23 -17.46
CA ALA A 40 10.40 7.95 -16.99
C ALA A 40 11.67 7.49 -17.73
N ARG A 41 11.68 7.65 -19.07
CA ARG A 41 12.83 7.28 -19.90
C ARG A 41 14.05 8.14 -19.59
N GLU A 42 13.88 9.45 -19.57
CA GLU A 42 14.94 10.41 -19.28
C GLU A 42 15.51 10.20 -17.87
N MET A 43 14.66 9.87 -16.89
CA MET A 43 15.10 9.53 -15.53
C MET A 43 16.00 8.29 -15.49
N ILE A 44 15.65 7.23 -16.22
CA ILE A 44 16.50 6.03 -16.31
C ILE A 44 17.81 6.35 -17.06
N GLU A 45 17.72 7.06 -18.18
CA GLU A 45 18.88 7.42 -19.02
C GLU A 45 19.84 8.41 -18.32
N ALA A 46 19.36 9.21 -17.36
CA ALA A 46 20.19 10.08 -16.53
C ALA A 46 21.18 9.29 -15.64
N GLY A 47 20.90 8.00 -15.39
CA GLY A 47 21.84 7.05 -14.76
C GLY A 47 22.17 7.27 -13.29
N ASN A 48 21.68 8.34 -12.66
CA ASN A 48 21.86 8.62 -11.24
C ASN A 48 20.64 9.32 -10.63
N LEU A 49 20.41 9.08 -9.33
CA LEU A 49 19.22 9.57 -8.63
C LEU A 49 19.13 11.09 -8.57
N ASN A 50 20.23 11.81 -8.34
CA ASN A 50 20.19 13.27 -8.25
C ASN A 50 19.67 13.89 -9.55
N SER A 51 20.23 13.48 -10.69
CA SER A 51 19.81 13.97 -12.00
C SER A 51 18.37 13.56 -12.33
N ALA A 52 17.98 12.33 -12.00
CA ALA A 52 16.61 11.86 -12.21
C ALA A 52 15.59 12.65 -11.36
N VAL A 53 15.94 13.01 -10.13
CA VAL A 53 15.07 13.81 -9.25
C VAL A 53 14.94 15.24 -9.76
N ASP A 54 15.99 15.82 -10.33
CA ASP A 54 15.89 17.14 -10.97
C ASP A 54 14.93 17.17 -12.17
N LEU A 55 14.80 16.05 -12.90
CA LEU A 55 13.81 15.92 -13.98
C LEU A 55 12.35 15.91 -13.47
N LEU A 56 12.13 15.69 -12.17
CA LEU A 56 10.78 15.79 -11.59
C LEU A 56 10.33 17.24 -11.37
N ARG A 57 11.20 18.25 -11.54
CA ARG A 57 10.85 19.66 -11.32
C ARG A 57 9.59 20.05 -12.09
N GLY A 58 8.68 20.76 -11.41
CA GLY A 58 7.37 21.12 -11.95
C GLY A 58 6.29 20.04 -11.80
N THR A 59 6.65 18.81 -11.42
CA THR A 59 5.68 17.78 -11.03
C THR A 59 5.33 17.88 -9.54
N THR A 60 4.20 17.28 -9.15
CA THR A 60 3.78 17.17 -7.74
C THR A 60 4.64 16.24 -6.89
N TYR A 61 5.66 15.61 -7.47
CA TYR A 61 6.53 14.64 -6.81
C TYR A 61 7.89 15.23 -6.41
N TYR A 62 8.32 16.32 -7.07
CA TYR A 62 9.65 16.89 -6.88
C TYR A 62 9.97 17.19 -5.42
N GLU A 63 9.16 18.03 -4.76
CA GLU A 63 9.43 18.50 -3.39
C GLU A 63 9.59 17.34 -2.41
N THR A 64 8.69 16.35 -2.48
CA THR A 64 8.72 15.16 -1.61
C THR A 64 10.00 14.35 -1.83
N VAL A 65 10.33 14.06 -3.09
CA VAL A 65 11.49 13.21 -3.41
C VAL A 65 12.79 13.98 -3.13
N ALA A 66 12.88 15.25 -3.48
CA ALA A 66 14.03 16.11 -3.20
C ALA A 66 14.29 16.26 -1.70
N HIS A 67 13.24 16.37 -0.89
CA HIS A 67 13.39 16.35 0.56
C HIS A 67 13.89 14.99 1.06
N ALA A 68 13.33 13.88 0.56
CA ALA A 68 13.74 12.53 0.93
C ALA A 68 15.17 12.20 0.49
N MET A 69 15.66 12.79 -0.61
CA MET A 69 17.04 12.64 -1.10
C MET A 69 18.10 13.08 -0.07
N LYS A 70 17.77 14.03 0.82
CA LYS A 70 18.67 14.45 1.90
C LYS A 70 18.95 13.28 2.86
N ARG A 71 17.90 12.55 3.25
CA ARG A 71 18.02 11.36 4.10
C ARG A 71 18.70 10.22 3.36
N TYR A 72 18.32 9.98 2.10
CA TYR A 72 18.97 8.97 1.26
C TYR A 72 20.48 9.20 1.14
N SER A 73 20.94 10.44 1.03
CA SER A 73 22.37 10.75 0.94
C SER A 73 23.16 10.30 2.17
N THR A 74 22.53 10.32 3.36
CA THR A 74 23.14 9.87 4.61
C THR A 74 22.96 8.36 4.82
N GLU A 75 21.75 7.85 4.62
CA GLU A 75 21.37 6.47 4.95
C GLU A 75 21.70 5.48 3.82
N GLN A 76 21.91 5.96 2.59
CA GLN A 76 22.13 5.18 1.36
C GLN A 76 21.07 4.09 1.13
N ASN A 77 19.84 4.33 1.61
CA ASN A 77 18.76 3.37 1.61
C ASN A 77 17.57 3.88 0.80
N ILE A 78 17.29 3.25 -0.35
CA ILE A 78 16.17 3.62 -1.24
C ILE A 78 14.81 3.57 -0.55
N PHE A 79 14.67 2.72 0.45
CA PHE A 79 13.46 2.58 1.23
C PHE A 79 12.98 3.93 1.79
N THR A 80 13.90 4.82 2.17
CA THR A 80 13.59 6.19 2.62
C THR A 80 12.83 7.01 1.57
N LEU A 81 13.19 6.87 0.30
CA LEU A 81 12.54 7.55 -0.82
C LEU A 81 11.15 6.95 -1.07
N GLU A 82 11.06 5.63 -1.08
CA GLU A 82 9.81 4.91 -1.35
C GLU A 82 8.73 5.22 -0.32
N VAL A 83 9.10 5.15 0.96
CA VAL A 83 8.20 5.48 2.06
C VAL A 83 7.78 6.94 2.00
N ALA A 84 8.71 7.86 1.72
CA ALA A 84 8.36 9.27 1.60
C ALA A 84 7.31 9.52 0.50
N ILE A 85 7.45 8.87 -0.66
CA ILE A 85 6.49 8.95 -1.77
C ILE A 85 5.14 8.36 -1.34
N ASP A 86 5.12 7.19 -0.70
CA ASP A 86 3.90 6.54 -0.25
C ASP A 86 3.15 7.39 0.79
N LEU A 87 3.84 7.88 1.81
CA LEU A 87 3.23 8.71 2.86
C LEU A 87 2.63 9.99 2.30
N ASP A 88 3.34 10.66 1.40
CA ASP A 88 2.87 11.89 0.77
C ASP A 88 1.65 11.64 -0.14
N TYR A 89 1.62 10.53 -0.88
CA TYR A 89 0.44 10.10 -1.63
C TYR A 89 -0.79 9.95 -0.71
N TRP A 90 -0.64 9.20 0.38
CA TRP A 90 -1.74 8.95 1.32
C TRP A 90 -2.17 10.21 2.07
N ARG A 91 -1.24 11.07 2.48
CA ARG A 91 -1.53 12.37 3.12
C ARG A 91 -2.35 13.26 2.19
N ARG A 92 -1.97 13.35 0.92
CA ARG A 92 -2.72 14.11 -0.09
C ARG A 92 -4.10 13.51 -0.33
N LEU A 93 -4.19 12.19 -0.51
CA LEU A 93 -5.47 11.51 -0.70
C LEU A 93 -6.41 11.76 0.49
N TRP A 94 -5.91 11.62 1.71
CA TRP A 94 -6.67 11.89 2.92
C TRP A 94 -7.11 13.35 3.02
N LYS A 95 -6.23 14.31 2.68
CA LYS A 95 -6.58 15.73 2.62
C LYS A 95 -7.75 15.99 1.66
N PHE A 96 -7.73 15.40 0.45
CA PHE A 96 -8.84 15.53 -0.48
C PHE A 96 -10.17 15.04 0.10
N THR A 97 -10.17 13.97 0.90
CA THR A 97 -11.41 13.53 1.56
C THR A 97 -11.96 14.57 2.53
N LYS A 98 -11.09 15.31 3.23
CA LYS A 98 -11.50 16.34 4.19
C LYS A 98 -12.15 17.54 3.51
N ASP A 99 -11.75 17.82 2.26
CA ASP A 99 -12.28 18.93 1.47
C ASP A 99 -13.64 18.60 0.82
N LEU A 100 -14.08 17.33 0.84
CA LEU A 100 -15.40 16.93 0.32
C LEU A 100 -16.56 17.45 1.18
N PRO A 101 -17.75 17.67 0.58
CA PRO A 101 -18.99 17.90 1.32
C PRO A 101 -19.28 16.76 2.30
N ARG A 102 -20.02 17.04 3.39
CA ARG A 102 -20.26 16.06 4.47
C ARG A 102 -20.84 14.72 3.97
N GLN A 103 -21.74 14.78 2.99
CA GLN A 103 -22.39 13.59 2.39
C GLN A 103 -21.39 12.65 1.70
N ASP A 104 -20.31 13.19 1.13
CA ASP A 104 -19.28 12.43 0.41
C ASP A 104 -18.08 12.09 1.31
N ARG A 105 -17.75 13.00 2.23
CA ARG A 105 -16.63 12.88 3.17
C ARG A 105 -16.76 11.65 4.04
N VAL A 106 -17.90 11.46 4.69
CA VAL A 106 -18.06 10.36 5.67
C VAL A 106 -17.93 8.98 5.00
N PRO A 107 -18.63 8.68 3.88
CA PRO A 107 -18.44 7.43 3.15
C PRO A 107 -17.02 7.25 2.61
N ALA A 108 -16.42 8.31 2.04
CA ALA A 108 -15.06 8.25 1.51
C ALA A 108 -14.03 7.93 2.61
N GLN A 109 -14.13 8.57 3.77
CA GLN A 109 -13.25 8.34 4.91
C GLN A 109 -13.44 6.96 5.54
N LYS A 110 -14.65 6.38 5.51
CA LYS A 110 -14.87 5.00 5.96
C LYS A 110 -14.12 4.00 5.09
N VAL A 111 -14.21 4.16 3.76
CA VAL A 111 -13.53 3.27 2.80
C VAL A 111 -12.01 3.44 2.87
N LEU A 112 -11.53 4.68 2.72
CA LEU A 112 -10.10 4.97 2.73
C LEU A 112 -9.47 4.77 4.10
N GLY A 113 -10.18 5.09 5.18
CA GLY A 113 -9.69 4.90 6.54
C GLY A 113 -9.48 3.43 6.89
N ALA A 114 -10.37 2.54 6.42
CA ALA A 114 -10.16 1.10 6.59
C ALA A 114 -8.92 0.59 5.84
N LEU A 115 -8.66 1.11 4.63
CA LEU A 115 -7.46 0.76 3.86
C LEU A 115 -6.19 1.35 4.49
N VAL A 116 -6.25 2.56 5.03
CA VAL A 116 -5.14 3.18 5.76
C VAL A 116 -4.83 2.42 7.04
N ASP A 117 -5.84 1.99 7.81
CA ASP A 117 -5.65 1.14 8.99
C ASP A 117 -4.86 -0.13 8.64
N THR A 118 -5.30 -0.83 7.59
CA THR A 118 -4.62 -2.03 7.07
C THR A 118 -3.17 -1.70 6.71
N ASN A 119 -2.93 -0.64 5.94
CA ASN A 119 -1.58 -0.25 5.53
C ASN A 119 -0.69 0.12 6.71
N ASN A 120 -1.19 0.89 7.67
CA ASN A 120 -0.44 1.29 8.86
C ASN A 120 0.01 0.07 9.68
N LEU A 121 -0.89 -0.89 9.90
CA LEU A 121 -0.52 -2.15 10.57
C LEU A 121 0.51 -2.94 9.75
N MET A 122 0.26 -3.13 8.45
CA MET A 122 1.18 -3.89 7.60
C MET A 122 2.56 -3.22 7.50
N TRP A 123 2.63 -1.90 7.43
CA TRP A 123 3.88 -1.14 7.46
C TRP A 123 4.58 -1.29 8.80
N ALA A 124 3.89 -1.07 9.93
CA ALA A 124 4.49 -1.25 11.25
C ALA A 124 5.07 -2.66 11.43
N ILE A 125 4.30 -3.69 11.05
CA ILE A 125 4.73 -5.07 11.19
C ILE A 125 5.91 -5.37 10.24
N ARG A 126 5.79 -5.05 8.95
CA ARG A 126 6.86 -5.34 7.97
C ARG A 126 8.14 -4.59 8.29
N TYR A 127 8.06 -3.33 8.71
CA TYR A 127 9.22 -2.52 9.02
C TYR A 127 9.92 -2.99 10.30
N ARG A 128 9.15 -3.48 11.27
CA ARG A 128 9.71 -4.06 12.49
C ARG A 128 10.30 -5.46 12.28
N VAL A 129 9.62 -6.31 11.52
CA VAL A 129 9.99 -7.73 11.32
C VAL A 129 11.11 -7.89 10.28
N PHE A 130 11.06 -7.15 9.17
CA PHE A 130 11.99 -7.35 8.05
C PHE A 130 13.05 -6.26 7.93
N HIS A 131 12.82 -5.06 8.47
CA HIS A 131 13.73 -3.92 8.31
C HIS A 131 14.39 -3.46 9.62
N ASN A 132 14.05 -4.06 10.77
CA ASN A 132 14.61 -3.75 12.09
C ASN A 132 14.67 -2.24 12.41
N LEU A 133 13.67 -1.48 11.94
CA LEU A 133 13.63 -0.04 12.18
C LEU A 133 13.43 0.27 13.65
N THR A 134 13.98 1.41 14.07
CA THR A 134 13.78 1.97 15.40
C THR A 134 12.32 2.42 15.59
N GLU A 135 11.90 2.56 16.84
CA GLU A 135 10.56 3.07 17.16
C GLU A 135 10.29 4.45 16.55
N GLU A 136 11.27 5.34 16.62
CA GLU A 136 11.17 6.70 16.06
C GLU A 136 10.99 6.68 14.53
N GLU A 137 11.74 5.82 13.83
CA GLU A 137 11.59 5.66 12.38
C GLU A 137 10.22 5.11 12.00
N LEU A 138 9.74 4.12 12.75
CA LEU A 138 8.48 3.44 12.46
C LEU A 138 7.27 4.37 12.63
N ILE A 139 7.27 5.22 13.67
CA ILE A 139 6.25 6.27 13.84
C ILE A 139 6.29 7.25 12.66
N ASN A 140 7.48 7.66 12.23
CA ASN A 140 7.64 8.57 11.09
C ASN A 140 7.26 7.94 9.75
N TYR A 141 7.25 6.61 9.66
CA TYR A 141 6.95 5.82 8.48
C TYR A 141 5.51 5.29 8.41
N THR A 142 4.64 5.76 9.30
CA THR A 142 3.21 5.46 9.29
C THR A 142 2.38 6.75 9.18
N LEU A 143 1.07 6.61 9.02
CA LEU A 143 0.14 7.72 8.86
C LEU A 143 -0.58 7.98 10.18
N PRO A 144 -0.65 9.25 10.66
CA PRO A 144 -1.31 9.60 11.93
C PRO A 144 -2.83 9.71 11.78
N PHE A 145 -3.42 8.92 10.88
CA PHE A 145 -4.84 8.92 10.58
C PHE A 145 -5.25 7.54 10.08
N GLY A 146 -6.55 7.28 10.11
CA GLY A 146 -7.16 5.99 9.84
C GLY A 146 -8.59 6.00 10.33
N LEU A 147 -9.18 4.82 10.51
CA LEU A 147 -10.52 4.67 11.10
C LEU A 147 -10.42 4.18 12.56
N LYS A 148 -9.56 3.20 12.82
CA LYS A 148 -9.43 2.55 14.13
C LYS A 148 -8.01 2.49 14.66
N VAL A 149 -7.00 2.35 13.80
CA VAL A 149 -5.61 2.18 14.22
C VAL A 149 -5.08 3.52 14.72
N LYS A 150 -4.49 3.53 15.92
CA LYS A 150 -3.95 4.73 16.56
C LYS A 150 -2.43 4.67 16.63
N ASP A 151 -1.81 5.82 16.83
CA ASP A 151 -0.35 5.93 17.01
C ASP A 151 0.14 5.05 18.17
N ASP A 152 -0.63 4.89 19.25
CA ASP A 152 -0.28 4.03 20.38
C ASP A 152 -0.18 2.55 19.98
N ASP A 153 -1.02 2.08 19.06
CA ASP A 153 -0.98 0.72 18.54
C ASP A 153 0.30 0.48 17.72
N ILE A 154 0.65 1.48 16.90
CA ILE A 154 1.87 1.48 16.08
C ILE A 154 3.11 1.50 16.96
N ARG A 155 3.14 2.33 18.01
CA ARG A 155 4.23 2.35 18.99
C ARG A 155 4.35 1.03 19.74
N ALA A 156 3.23 0.40 20.12
CA ALA A 156 3.27 -0.91 20.75
C ALA A 156 3.95 -1.96 19.86
N ILE A 157 3.61 -2.01 18.57
CA ILE A 157 4.26 -2.90 17.60
C ILE A 157 5.75 -2.57 17.46
N ALA A 158 6.07 -1.28 17.36
CA ALA A 158 7.46 -0.82 17.23
C ALA A 158 8.32 -1.19 18.45
N ALA A 159 7.76 -1.07 19.65
CA ALA A 159 8.36 -1.48 20.92
C ALA A 159 8.50 -3.01 21.08
N GLY A 160 7.99 -3.80 20.12
CA GLY A 160 8.12 -5.26 20.09
C GLY A 160 6.95 -6.01 20.70
N ALA A 161 5.79 -5.38 20.88
CA ALA A 161 4.57 -6.11 21.23
C ALA A 161 4.19 -7.10 20.13
N ASP A 162 3.54 -8.20 20.52
CA ASP A 162 2.98 -9.16 19.58
C ASP A 162 1.93 -8.49 18.70
N TYR A 163 2.25 -8.35 17.41
CA TYR A 163 1.41 -7.66 16.45
C TYR A 163 0.04 -8.32 16.26
N LEU A 164 -0.09 -9.62 16.50
CA LEU A 164 -1.38 -10.32 16.43
C LEU A 164 -2.27 -9.93 17.60
N GLN A 165 -1.70 -9.78 18.78
CA GLN A 165 -2.43 -9.31 19.94
C GLN A 165 -2.87 -7.86 19.77
N VAL A 166 -2.00 -7.01 19.21
CA VAL A 166 -2.36 -5.61 18.89
C VAL A 166 -3.48 -5.58 17.85
N ALA A 167 -3.33 -6.30 16.74
CA ALA A 167 -4.37 -6.38 15.70
C ALA A 167 -5.69 -6.94 16.24
N GLY A 168 -5.64 -7.97 17.09
CA GLY A 168 -6.80 -8.57 17.75
C GLY A 168 -7.53 -7.64 18.72
N LYS A 169 -6.82 -6.71 19.38
CA LYS A 169 -7.45 -5.67 20.21
C LYS A 169 -8.22 -4.65 19.37
N ILE A 170 -7.71 -4.30 18.20
CA ILE A 170 -8.32 -3.32 17.28
C ILE A 170 -9.48 -3.95 16.51
N PHE A 171 -9.30 -5.21 16.10
CA PHE A 171 -10.20 -6.01 15.29
C PHE A 171 -10.42 -7.36 16.00
N PRO A 172 -11.45 -7.48 16.87
CA PRO A 172 -11.72 -8.70 17.63
C PRO A 172 -11.85 -9.95 16.78
N GLU A 173 -12.29 -9.83 15.53
CA GLU A 173 -12.35 -10.92 14.56
C GLU A 173 -10.98 -11.56 14.26
N ILE A 174 -9.88 -10.84 14.51
CA ILE A 174 -8.50 -11.33 14.37
C ILE A 174 -8.05 -12.09 15.62
N ALA A 175 -8.54 -11.71 16.81
CA ALA A 175 -8.16 -12.37 18.06
C ALA A 175 -8.61 -13.84 18.11
N SER A 176 -9.70 -14.17 17.40
CA SER A 176 -10.20 -15.54 17.25
C SER A 176 -9.51 -16.35 16.15
N LEU A 177 -8.60 -15.74 15.39
CA LEU A 177 -7.89 -16.46 14.33
C LEU A 177 -6.75 -17.26 14.93
N ASP A 178 -6.89 -18.58 14.86
CA ASP A 178 -5.75 -19.47 15.04
C ASP A 178 -4.92 -19.40 13.75
N LEU A 179 -3.92 -18.52 13.73
CA LEU A 179 -3.00 -18.42 12.58
C LEU A 179 -2.07 -19.63 12.63
N TYR A 180 -2.54 -20.74 12.05
CA TYR A 180 -1.99 -22.09 12.12
C TYR A 180 -0.55 -22.29 11.61
N SER A 181 0.07 -21.27 11.00
CA SER A 181 1.42 -21.40 10.48
C SER A 181 2.44 -21.03 11.54
N GLU A 182 3.48 -21.82 11.78
CA GLU A 182 4.59 -21.41 12.65
C GLU A 182 5.50 -20.37 11.97
N GLU A 183 5.56 -20.38 10.64
CA GLU A 183 6.38 -19.44 9.86
C GLU A 183 5.83 -18.00 9.93
N PRO A 184 6.66 -17.00 10.35
CA PRO A 184 6.23 -15.62 10.49
C PRO A 184 5.68 -14.99 9.21
N GLU A 185 6.25 -15.33 8.05
CA GLU A 185 5.82 -14.81 6.75
C GLU A 185 4.41 -15.26 6.39
N ASN A 186 4.12 -16.55 6.59
CA ASN A 186 2.79 -17.10 6.37
C ASN A 186 1.77 -16.55 7.38
N LYS A 187 2.14 -16.38 8.66
CA LYS A 187 1.25 -15.70 9.64
C LYS A 187 0.90 -14.29 9.18
N LEU A 188 1.89 -13.55 8.70
CA LEU A 188 1.70 -12.19 8.22
C LEU A 188 0.82 -12.14 6.96
N LEU A 189 1.02 -13.07 6.03
CA LEU A 189 0.18 -13.21 4.83
C LEU A 189 -1.29 -13.47 5.20
N GLU A 190 -1.54 -14.38 6.15
CA GLU A 190 -2.89 -14.65 6.63
C GLU A 190 -3.51 -13.42 7.28
N LEU A 191 -2.76 -12.73 8.16
CA LEU A 191 -3.21 -11.48 8.77
C LEU A 191 -3.57 -10.43 7.71
N GLU A 192 -2.71 -10.21 6.71
CA GLU A 192 -2.94 -9.28 5.62
C GLU A 192 -4.23 -9.61 4.88
N ARG A 193 -4.45 -10.89 4.54
CA ARG A 193 -5.67 -11.35 3.89
C ARG A 193 -6.92 -11.05 4.73
N HIS A 194 -6.86 -11.27 6.04
CA HIS A 194 -7.97 -10.97 6.94
C HIS A 194 -8.27 -9.46 7.00
N LEU A 195 -7.23 -8.62 7.09
CA LEU A 195 -7.37 -7.17 7.04
C LEU A 195 -7.94 -6.67 5.70
N LEU A 196 -7.51 -7.24 4.58
CA LEU A 196 -8.03 -6.90 3.25
C LEU A 196 -9.49 -7.35 3.08
N ARG A 197 -9.86 -8.54 3.57
CA ARG A 197 -11.28 -8.99 3.61
C ARG A 197 -12.18 -8.06 4.41
N ARG A 198 -11.65 -7.48 5.48
CA ARG A 198 -12.35 -6.44 6.23
C ARG A 198 -12.56 -5.19 5.39
N VAL A 199 -11.56 -4.75 4.63
CA VAL A 199 -11.70 -3.64 3.66
C VAL A 199 -12.75 -3.96 2.60
N ILE A 200 -12.78 -5.19 2.07
CA ILE A 200 -13.80 -5.65 1.11
C ILE A 200 -15.20 -5.57 1.72
N SER A 201 -15.38 -6.05 2.95
CA SER A 201 -16.66 -5.97 3.66
C SER A 201 -17.11 -4.51 3.84
N GLN A 202 -16.18 -3.64 4.23
CA GLN A 202 -16.42 -2.20 4.36
C GLN A 202 -16.81 -1.56 3.03
N CYS A 203 -16.19 -1.96 1.92
CA CYS A 203 -16.54 -1.51 0.57
C CYS A 203 -17.93 -2.00 0.17
N ARG A 204 -18.24 -3.29 0.37
CA ARG A 204 -19.56 -3.88 0.07
C ARG A 204 -20.69 -3.19 0.83
N ALA A 205 -20.46 -2.82 2.09
CA ALA A 205 -21.43 -2.09 2.89
C ALA A 205 -21.81 -0.71 2.31
N THR A 206 -20.97 -0.09 1.47
CA THR A 206 -21.27 1.20 0.83
C THR A 206 -22.29 1.12 -0.32
N PHE A 207 -22.61 -0.09 -0.79
CA PHE A 207 -23.63 -0.32 -1.80
C PHE A 207 -25.03 -0.55 -1.20
N VAL A 208 -25.15 -0.54 0.12
CA VAL A 208 -26.41 -0.73 0.84
C VAL A 208 -26.89 0.61 1.40
N GLY A 209 -28.15 0.95 1.15
CA GLY A 209 -28.74 2.22 1.61
C GLY A 209 -28.57 3.35 0.60
N ASN A 210 -28.17 4.54 1.04
CA ASN A 210 -27.92 5.67 0.15
C ASN A 210 -26.57 5.51 -0.56
N THR A 211 -26.59 5.31 -1.88
CA THR A 211 -25.41 5.09 -2.72
C THR A 211 -24.98 6.33 -3.52
N PHE A 212 -25.69 7.45 -3.39
CA PHE A 212 -25.36 8.71 -4.08
C PHE A 212 -24.30 9.50 -3.32
N HIS A 213 -23.09 8.93 -3.25
CA HIS A 213 -21.93 9.58 -2.67
C HIS A 213 -20.62 9.02 -3.24
N VAL A 214 -19.55 9.81 -3.19
CA VAL A 214 -18.22 9.44 -3.71
C VAL A 214 -17.66 8.13 -3.10
N GLY A 215 -18.07 7.79 -1.87
CA GLY A 215 -17.64 6.54 -1.22
C GLY A 215 -17.99 5.26 -2.01
N THR A 216 -19.10 5.26 -2.74
CA THR A 216 -19.53 4.10 -3.55
C THR A 216 -18.62 3.91 -4.76
N LEU A 217 -18.20 5.01 -5.40
CA LEU A 217 -17.23 4.96 -6.50
C LEU A 217 -15.86 4.50 -5.99
N LEU A 218 -15.41 5.00 -4.84
CA LEU A 218 -14.15 4.56 -4.23
C LEU A 218 -14.18 3.07 -3.88
N ALA A 219 -15.27 2.60 -3.27
CA ALA A 219 -15.45 1.19 -2.95
C ALA A 219 -15.44 0.32 -4.20
N TYR A 220 -16.13 0.73 -5.27
CA TYR A 220 -16.13 0.02 -6.54
C TYR A 220 -14.71 -0.11 -7.12
N LEU A 221 -13.98 1.00 -7.21
CA LEU A 221 -12.61 0.99 -7.74
C LEU A 221 -11.66 0.10 -6.93
N LEU A 222 -11.76 0.12 -5.59
CA LEU A 222 -10.95 -0.74 -4.73
C LEU A 222 -11.29 -2.22 -4.90
N LEU A 223 -12.59 -2.56 -5.01
CA LEU A 223 -13.00 -3.94 -5.27
C LEU A 223 -12.50 -4.43 -6.63
N CYS A 224 -12.57 -3.59 -7.66
CA CYS A 224 -12.01 -3.91 -8.98
C CYS A 224 -10.50 -4.10 -8.94
N GLU A 225 -9.76 -3.27 -8.20
CA GLU A 225 -8.31 -3.43 -8.03
C GLU A 225 -7.97 -4.78 -7.38
N MET A 226 -8.68 -5.14 -6.30
CA MET A 226 -8.47 -6.43 -5.62
C MET A 226 -8.87 -7.62 -6.50
N GLU A 227 -9.92 -7.49 -7.30
CA GLU A 227 -10.33 -8.52 -8.26
C GLU A 227 -9.28 -8.70 -9.38
N ILE A 228 -8.72 -7.61 -9.90
CA ILE A 228 -7.64 -7.65 -10.90
C ILE A 228 -6.40 -8.35 -10.31
N GLN A 229 -6.06 -8.08 -9.06
CA GLN A 229 -4.94 -8.75 -8.37
C GLN A 229 -5.18 -10.26 -8.24
N ASP A 230 -6.36 -10.67 -7.78
CA ASP A 230 -6.72 -12.09 -7.68
C ASP A 230 -6.72 -12.77 -9.06
N LEU A 231 -7.24 -12.11 -10.10
CA LEU A 231 -7.20 -12.64 -11.47
C LEU A 231 -5.78 -12.79 -11.99
N THR A 232 -4.90 -11.81 -11.72
CA THR A 232 -3.49 -11.86 -12.12
C THR A 232 -2.80 -13.05 -11.47
N LEU A 233 -3.00 -13.23 -10.15
CA LEU A 233 -2.52 -14.39 -9.40
C LEU A 233 -3.03 -15.72 -9.99
N LEU A 234 -4.32 -15.80 -10.35
CA LEU A 234 -4.90 -16.99 -10.98
C LEU A 234 -4.25 -17.31 -12.33
N PHE A 235 -4.00 -16.29 -13.16
CA PHE A 235 -3.32 -16.47 -14.45
C PHE A 235 -1.88 -16.94 -14.28
N GLU A 236 -1.13 -16.34 -13.34
CA GLU A 236 0.25 -16.75 -13.04
C GLU A 236 0.31 -18.17 -12.48
N ALA A 237 -0.55 -18.49 -11.52
CA ALA A 237 -0.62 -19.82 -10.92
C ALA A 237 -0.97 -20.89 -11.96
N LYS A 238 -1.91 -20.61 -12.86
CA LYS A 238 -2.26 -21.51 -13.95
C LYS A 238 -1.13 -21.64 -14.97
N GLY A 239 -0.44 -20.55 -15.31
CA GLY A 239 0.73 -20.56 -16.20
C GLY A 239 1.89 -21.38 -15.65
N GLN A 240 2.07 -21.38 -14.33
CA GLN A 240 3.08 -22.16 -13.61
C GLN A 240 2.61 -23.56 -13.18
N GLN A 241 1.38 -23.96 -13.52
CA GLN A 241 0.77 -25.25 -13.14
C GLN A 241 0.76 -25.52 -11.63
N LEU A 242 0.59 -24.46 -10.82
CA LEU A 242 0.49 -24.58 -9.37
C LEU A 242 -0.82 -25.24 -8.94
N SER A 243 -0.77 -26.02 -7.86
CA SER A 243 -1.97 -26.62 -7.26
C SER A 243 -2.88 -25.56 -6.63
N ILE A 244 -4.19 -25.80 -6.62
CA ILE A 244 -5.19 -24.90 -6.01
C ILE A 244 -4.84 -24.60 -4.55
N ASN A 245 -4.43 -25.61 -3.79
CA ASN A 245 -4.06 -25.46 -2.39
C ASN A 245 -2.86 -24.53 -2.19
N THR A 246 -1.97 -24.43 -3.19
CA THR A 246 -0.79 -23.57 -3.12
C THR A 246 -1.17 -22.09 -3.24
N PHE A 247 -2.01 -21.73 -4.22
CA PHE A 247 -2.30 -20.33 -4.53
C PHE A 247 -3.57 -19.79 -3.84
N ARG A 248 -4.51 -20.65 -3.41
CA ARG A 248 -5.79 -20.23 -2.83
C ARG A 248 -5.64 -19.35 -1.59
N ARG A 249 -4.60 -19.59 -0.78
CA ARG A 249 -4.27 -18.77 0.40
C ARG A 249 -3.89 -17.32 0.06
N PHE A 250 -3.48 -17.04 -1.17
CA PHE A 250 -3.15 -15.69 -1.63
C PHE A 250 -4.37 -14.95 -2.21
N LEU A 251 -5.48 -15.64 -2.46
CA LEU A 251 -6.72 -15.01 -2.94
C LEU A 251 -7.43 -14.27 -1.82
N VAL A 252 -7.80 -13.03 -2.10
CA VAL A 252 -8.44 -12.16 -1.12
C VAL A 252 -9.97 -12.13 -1.32
N MET A 253 -10.41 -12.13 -2.57
CA MET A 253 -11.82 -12.06 -3.00
C MET A 253 -12.52 -13.42 -2.99
N ASP A 254 -11.77 -14.52 -2.79
CA ASP A 254 -12.33 -15.88 -2.71
C ASP A 254 -13.46 -15.93 -1.67
N ARG A 255 -14.63 -16.43 -2.07
CA ARG A 255 -15.74 -16.63 -1.16
C ARG A 255 -15.42 -17.87 -0.31
N PRO A 256 -15.65 -17.84 1.01
CA PRO A 256 -15.67 -19.09 1.75
C PRO A 256 -16.70 -20.01 1.08
N GLU A 257 -16.35 -21.30 0.91
CA GLU A 257 -17.29 -22.31 0.47
C GLU A 257 -18.53 -22.20 1.37
N SER A 258 -19.68 -21.92 0.75
CA SER A 258 -20.96 -21.99 1.43
C SER A 258 -21.10 -23.40 1.98
N SER A 259 -21.00 -23.52 3.31
CA SER A 259 -21.32 -24.73 4.06
C SER A 259 -22.81 -25.04 3.92
#